data_AF-A0A7V9ZWN1-F1
#
_entry.id   AF-A0A7V9ZWN1-F1
#
_cell.length_a   1.000
_cell.length_b   1.000
_cell.length_c   1.000
_cell.angle_alpha   90.00
_cell.angle_beta   90.00
_cell.angle_gamma   90.00
#
_symmetry.space_group_name_H-M   'P 1'
#
loop_
_entity.id
_entity.type
_entity.pdbx_description
1 polymer ?
#
loop_
_entity_poly.entity_id
_entity_poly.type
_entity_poly.pdbx_seq_one_letter_code
_entity_poly.pdbx_strand_id
1 'polypeptide(L)'
;MAREVFHRREGRSLFGQDPTAYERARPGHAERVYELLVARCGLGPGSRVLEIGPGTGQATRRLLDLGAAPLVGVEPDPALAAFLVGELGDRVELHIAPLE
;
A
#
# COMPACT_ATOMS: atom_id res chain seq x y z
N MET A 1 0.53 1.43 32.13
CA MET A 1 1.34 0.86 31.04
C MET A 1 2.14 2.00 30.42
N ALA A 2 3.47 1.97 30.52
CA ALA A 2 4.30 2.99 29.87
C ALA A 2 4.16 2.82 28.35
N ARG A 3 3.98 3.93 27.62
CA ARG A 3 3.91 3.92 26.16
C ARG A 3 5.32 3.69 25.63
N GLU A 4 5.56 2.54 25.04
CA GLU A 4 6.81 2.26 24.34
C GLU A 4 6.88 3.20 23.13
N VAL A 5 7.96 3.98 23.04
CA VAL A 5 8.18 4.93 21.95
C VAL A 5 9.30 4.38 21.10
N PHE A 6 8.95 3.83 19.94
CA PHE A 6 9.94 3.36 18.97
C PHE A 6 10.72 4.55 18.41
N HIS A 7 12.03 4.37 18.24
CA HIS A 7 12.83 5.37 17.56
C HIS A 7 12.41 5.46 16.09
N ARG A 8 12.49 6.66 15.48
CA ARG A 8 12.07 6.87 14.08
C ARG A 8 12.75 5.92 13.10
N ARG A 9 14.02 5.54 13.35
CA ARG A 9 14.72 4.54 12.53
C ARG A 9 14.13 3.14 12.67
N GLU A 10 13.77 2.73 13.88
CA GLU A 10 13.19 1.42 14.14
C GLU A 10 11.80 1.32 13.51
N GLY A 11 10.97 2.36 13.68
CA GLY A 11 9.61 2.39 13.13
C GLY A 11 9.51 2.21 11.61
N ARG A 12 10.60 2.43 10.86
CA ARG A 12 10.65 2.26 9.40
C ARG A 12 10.68 0.80 8.95
N SER A 13 11.15 -0.13 9.80
CA SER A 13 11.30 -1.54 9.45
C SER A 13 10.32 -2.46 10.18
N LEU A 14 9.53 -1.94 11.14
CA LEU A 14 8.62 -2.77 11.93
C LEU A 14 7.52 -3.42 11.09
N PHE A 15 7.04 -2.74 10.04
CA PHE A 15 5.91 -3.22 9.26
C PHE A 15 6.24 -4.46 8.41
N GLY A 16 7.44 -4.54 7.83
CA GLY A 16 7.87 -5.68 7.02
C GLY A 16 8.46 -6.85 7.80
N GLN A 17 8.51 -6.81 9.15
CA GLN A 17 9.02 -7.93 9.94
C GLN A 17 8.18 -9.21 9.75
N ASP A 18 6.87 -9.06 9.61
CA ASP A 18 5.95 -10.14 9.23
C ASP A 18 4.82 -9.58 8.34
N PRO A 19 5.01 -9.55 7.01
CA PRO A 19 4.01 -9.04 6.07
C PRO A 19 2.68 -9.77 6.17
N THR A 20 2.69 -11.07 6.54
CA THR A 20 1.46 -11.86 6.60
C THR A 20 0.67 -11.52 7.87
N ALA A 21 1.33 -11.39 9.02
CA ALA A 21 0.68 -10.88 10.23
C ALA A 21 0.22 -9.43 10.04
N TYR A 22 1.01 -8.59 9.38
CA TYR A 22 0.64 -7.23 9.04
C TYR A 22 -0.64 -7.18 8.20
N GLU A 23 -0.74 -7.97 7.13
CA GLU A 23 -1.96 -8.03 6.31
C GLU A 23 -3.18 -8.47 7.14
N ARG A 24 -3.04 -9.53 7.95
CA ARG A 24 -4.15 -10.06 8.75
C ARG A 24 -4.62 -9.12 9.85
N ALA A 25 -3.71 -8.37 10.46
CA ALA A 25 -4.01 -7.54 11.63
C ALA A 25 -4.65 -6.19 11.27
N ARG A 26 -4.52 -5.73 10.01
CA ARG A 26 -4.95 -4.40 9.59
C ARG A 26 -6.43 -4.38 9.20
N PRO A 27 -7.25 -3.55 9.87
CA PRO A 27 -8.59 -3.24 9.38
C PRO A 27 -8.50 -2.59 7.99
N GLY A 28 -9.39 -3.00 7.09
CA GLY A 28 -9.48 -2.38 5.77
C GLY A 28 -9.89 -0.91 5.84
N HIS A 29 -9.56 -0.15 4.78
CA HIS A 29 -10.02 1.23 4.64
C HIS A 29 -11.54 1.30 4.48
N ALA A 30 -12.17 2.33 5.05
CA ALA A 30 -13.59 2.56 4.88
C ALA A 30 -13.94 2.83 3.41
N GLU A 31 -15.06 2.27 2.93
CA GLU A 31 -15.51 2.43 1.53
C GLU A 31 -15.65 3.89 1.11
N ARG A 32 -15.98 4.77 2.06
CA ARG A 32 -16.07 6.21 1.84
C ARG A 32 -14.79 6.83 1.26
N VAL A 33 -13.62 6.28 1.57
CA VAL A 33 -12.35 6.74 0.97
C VAL A 33 -12.38 6.55 -0.53
N TYR A 34 -12.76 5.36 -1.00
CA TYR A 34 -12.80 5.03 -2.42
C TYR A 34 -13.91 5.79 -3.16
N GLU A 35 -15.08 5.96 -2.55
CA GLU A 35 -16.15 6.81 -3.11
C GLU A 35 -15.67 8.24 -3.36
N LEU A 36 -14.88 8.80 -2.44
CA LEU A 36 -14.33 10.15 -2.60
C LEU A 36 -13.29 10.20 -3.72
N LEU A 37 -12.45 9.18 -3.87
CA LEU A 37 -11.50 9.10 -4.98
C LEU A 37 -12.22 9.06 -6.33
N VAL A 38 -13.29 8.29 -6.46
CA VAL A 38 -14.12 8.26 -7.67
C VAL A 38 -14.79 9.61 -7.90
N ALA A 39 -15.54 10.10 -6.91
CA ALA A 39 -16.39 11.27 -7.08
C ALA A 39 -15.63 12.60 -7.17
N ARG A 40 -14.44 12.70 -6.55
CA ARG A 40 -13.70 13.97 -6.44
C ARG A 40 -12.35 13.97 -7.15
N CYS A 41 -11.71 12.80 -7.29
CA CYS A 41 -10.40 12.69 -7.94
C CYS A 41 -10.51 12.09 -9.35
N GLY A 42 -11.71 11.68 -9.78
CA GLY A 42 -11.92 11.10 -11.11
C GLY A 42 -11.28 9.72 -11.26
N LEU A 43 -11.14 8.97 -10.17
CA LEU A 43 -10.71 7.57 -10.23
C LEU A 43 -11.73 6.75 -11.05
N GLY A 44 -11.25 6.09 -12.08
CA GLY A 44 -12.04 5.27 -12.99
C GLY A 44 -11.14 4.53 -13.99
N PRO A 45 -11.73 3.90 -15.02
CA PRO A 45 -10.98 3.17 -16.04
C PRO A 45 -9.91 4.03 -16.72
N GLY A 46 -8.66 3.57 -16.67
CA GLY A 46 -7.52 4.26 -17.27
C GLY A 46 -6.93 5.40 -16.44
N SER A 47 -7.40 5.59 -15.19
CA SER A 47 -6.78 6.54 -14.26
C SER A 47 -5.35 6.12 -13.96
N ARG A 48 -4.40 7.03 -14.20
CA ARG A 48 -3.00 6.85 -13.82
C ARG A 48 -2.83 7.15 -12.35
N VAL A 49 -2.39 6.17 -11.57
CA VAL A 49 -2.28 6.30 -10.11
C VAL A 49 -0.84 6.11 -9.65
N LEU A 50 -0.38 6.98 -8.76
CA LEU A 50 0.82 6.81 -7.95
C LEU A 50 0.39 6.54 -6.51
N GLU A 51 0.78 5.39 -5.96
CA GLU A 51 0.53 5.00 -4.57
C GLU A 51 1.83 5.03 -3.78
N ILE A 52 1.85 5.75 -2.66
CA ILE A 52 3.02 5.83 -1.77
C ILE A 52 2.77 4.97 -0.54
N GLY A 53 3.65 4.00 -0.30
CA GLY A 53 3.52 3.01 0.76
C GLY A 53 2.33 2.06 0.54
N PRO A 54 2.26 1.32 -0.58
CA PRO A 54 1.19 0.37 -0.83
C PRO A 54 1.18 -0.79 0.18
N GLY A 55 2.31 -1.05 0.86
CA GLY A 55 2.45 -2.14 1.82
C GLY A 55 2.07 -3.48 1.19
N THR A 56 1.17 -4.21 1.84
CA THR A 56 0.63 -5.50 1.36
C THR A 56 -0.50 -5.38 0.33
N GLY A 57 -0.90 -4.16 -0.06
CA GLY A 57 -1.81 -3.93 -1.19
C GLY A 57 -3.29 -3.75 -0.86
N GLN A 58 -3.66 -3.46 0.40
CA GLN A 58 -5.07 -3.29 0.78
C GLN A 58 -5.80 -2.23 -0.06
N ALA A 59 -5.21 -1.04 -0.22
CA ALA A 59 -5.75 0.00 -1.08
C ALA A 59 -5.49 -0.29 -2.57
N THR A 60 -4.29 -0.76 -2.92
CA THR A 60 -3.90 -1.13 -4.28
C THR A 60 -4.93 -2.02 -4.98
N ARG A 61 -5.42 -3.08 -4.32
CA ARG A 61 -6.44 -3.98 -4.88
C ARG A 61 -7.73 -3.23 -5.24
N ARG A 62 -8.22 -2.38 -4.33
CA ARG A 62 -9.44 -1.58 -4.57
C ARG A 62 -9.22 -0.51 -5.64
N LEU A 63 -8.05 0.11 -5.70
CA LEU A 63 -7.71 1.08 -6.75
C LEU A 63 -7.72 0.42 -8.14
N LEU A 64 -7.17 -0.78 -8.27
CA LEU A 64 -7.20 -1.58 -9.50
C LEU A 64 -8.63 -1.98 -9.87
N ASP A 65 -9.44 -2.46 -8.92
CA ASP A 65 -10.85 -2.82 -9.15
C ASP A 65 -11.68 -1.63 -9.64
N LEU A 66 -11.31 -0.42 -9.23
CA LEU A 66 -11.94 0.84 -9.65
C LEU A 66 -11.42 1.38 -10.99
N GLY A 67 -10.45 0.69 -11.61
CA GLY A 67 -9.98 0.97 -12.97
C GLY A 67 -8.64 1.72 -13.06
N ALA A 68 -7.90 1.85 -11.96
CA ALA A 68 -6.54 2.41 -12.00
C ALA A 68 -5.65 1.60 -12.94
N ALA A 69 -5.18 2.22 -14.02
CA ALA A 69 -4.29 1.61 -15.00
C ALA A 69 -3.60 2.70 -15.83
N PRO A 70 -2.26 2.80 -15.81
CA PRO A 70 -1.31 2.13 -14.91
C PRO A 70 -1.43 2.57 -13.44
N LEU A 71 -1.03 1.67 -12.54
CA LEU A 71 -0.80 1.94 -11.12
C LEU A 71 0.69 1.71 -10.80
N VAL A 72 1.35 2.76 -10.31
CA VAL A 72 2.75 2.74 -9.86
C VAL A 72 2.78 2.83 -8.34
N GLY A 73 3.47 1.92 -7.68
CA GLY A 73 3.68 1.93 -6.23
C GLY A 73 5.11 2.34 -5.87
N VAL A 74 5.28 3.04 -4.75
CA VAL A 74 6.59 3.27 -4.11
C VAL A 74 6.57 2.72 -2.69
N GLU A 75 7.30 1.65 -2.44
CA GLU A 75 7.33 0.96 -1.14
C GLU A 75 8.74 1.00 -0.53
N PRO A 76 8.91 1.54 0.68
CA PRO A 76 10.22 1.56 1.32
C PRO A 76 10.69 0.21 1.87
N ASP A 77 9.78 -0.69 2.23
CA ASP A 77 10.12 -1.97 2.84
C ASP A 77 10.18 -3.11 1.79
N PRO A 78 11.36 -3.71 1.53
CA PRO A 78 11.49 -4.77 0.53
C PRO A 78 10.63 -6.01 0.80
N ALA A 79 10.33 -6.32 2.07
CA ALA A 79 9.53 -7.48 2.43
C ALA A 79 8.04 -7.26 2.10
N LEU A 80 7.53 -6.06 2.38
CA LEU A 80 6.18 -5.67 1.96
C LEU A 80 6.06 -5.59 0.44
N ALA A 81 7.09 -5.05 -0.22
CA ALA A 81 7.14 -4.98 -1.68
C ALA A 81 7.09 -6.36 -2.32
N ALA A 82 7.90 -7.30 -1.83
CA ALA A 82 7.91 -8.68 -2.30
C ALA A 82 6.55 -9.37 -2.08
N PHE A 83 5.92 -9.14 -0.93
CA PHE A 83 4.56 -9.64 -0.66
C PHE A 83 3.56 -9.12 -1.70
N LEU A 84 3.54 -7.80 -1.94
CA LEU A 84 2.63 -7.18 -2.90
C LEU A 84 2.81 -7.71 -4.32
N VAL A 85 4.06 -7.85 -4.77
CA VAL A 85 4.38 -8.40 -6.10
C VAL A 85 3.96 -9.87 -6.21
N GLY A 86 4.13 -10.66 -5.14
CA GLY A 86 3.65 -12.04 -5.08
C GLY A 86 2.14 -12.15 -5.24
N GLU A 87 1.39 -11.19 -4.70
CA GLU A 87 -0.08 -11.16 -4.76
C GLU A 87 -0.62 -10.62 -6.08
N LEU A 88 0.00 -9.56 -6.63
CA LEU A 88 -0.59 -8.77 -7.72
C LEU A 88 0.18 -8.87 -9.04
N GLY A 89 1.38 -9.45 -9.05
CA GLY A 89 2.20 -9.62 -10.24
C GLY A 89 2.46 -8.29 -10.96
N ASP A 90 2.26 -8.31 -12.28
CA ASP A 90 2.49 -7.19 -13.19
C ASP A 90 1.35 -6.15 -13.22
N ARG A 91 0.27 -6.36 -12.45
CA ARG A 91 -0.82 -5.39 -12.35
C ARG A 91 -0.39 -4.09 -11.65
N VAL A 92 0.74 -4.10 -10.96
CA VAL A 92 1.35 -2.92 -10.32
C VAL A 92 2.82 -2.83 -10.72
N GLU A 93 3.23 -1.65 -11.17
CA GLU A 93 4.65 -1.32 -11.33
C GLU A 93 5.17 -0.85 -9.97
N LEU A 94 6.06 -1.61 -9.34
CA LEU A 94 6.52 -1.31 -7.97
C LEU A 94 7.98 -0.85 -7.94
N HIS A 95 8.22 0.29 -7.30
CA HIS A 95 9.55 0.84 -7.02
C HIS A 95 9.88 0.70 -5.53
N ILE A 96 11.01 0.10 -5.22
CA ILE A 96 11.48 -0.03 -3.83
C ILE A 96 12.40 1.15 -3.51
N ALA A 97 12.01 1.96 -2.52
CA ALA A 97 12.72 3.20 -2.16
C ALA A 97 12.94 3.30 -0.64
N PRO A 98 14.01 2.71 -0.09
CA PRO A 98 14.27 2.69 1.35
C PRO A 98 14.38 4.09 1.97
N LEU A 99 13.88 4.23 3.21
CA LEU A 99 13.93 5.49 3.95
C LEU A 99 15.26 5.67 4.69
N GLU A 100 16.10 6.60 4.21
CA GLU A 100 17.36 7.04 4.87
C GLU A 100 17.12 7.74 6.22
#